data_AF-A0A158E7Z7-F1
#
_entry.id   AF-A0A158E7Z7-F1
#
_cell.length_a   1.000
_cell.length_b   1.000
_cell.length_c   1.000
_cell.angle_alpha   90.00
_cell.angle_beta   90.00
_cell.angle_gamma   90.00
#
_symmetry.space_group_name_H-M   'P 1'
#
loop_
_entity.id
_entity.type
_entity.pdbx_description
1 polymer ?
#
loop_
_entity_poly.entity_id
_entity_poly.type
_entity_poly.pdbx_seq_one_letter_code
_entity_poly.pdbx_strand_id
1 'polypeptide(L)' 'MRYEDRIVEVLGEARGQRIMIRSIHADGTERLTAVKLNNLRPLDDQLF' A
#
# COMPACT_ATOMS: atom_id res chain seq x y z
N MET A 1 10.02 -9.73 -4.79
CA MET A 1 8.92 -9.71 -3.81
C MET A 1 7.81 -8.85 -4.42
N ARG A 2 6.68 -9.45 -4.82
CA ARG A 2 5.53 -8.68 -5.34
C ARG A 2 4.68 -8.23 -4.15
N TYR A 3 4.18 -7.01 -4.19
CA TYR A 3 3.32 -6.44 -3.14
C TYR A 3 1.89 -6.98 -3.20
N GLU A 4 1.57 -7.86 -4.15
CA GLU A 4 0.21 -8.31 -4.49
C GLU A 4 -0.52 -9.06 -3.35
N ASP A 5 0.18 -9.56 -2.34
CA ASP A 5 -0.43 -10.30 -1.21
C ASP A 5 -0.57 -9.45 0.07
N ARG A 6 -0.58 -8.11 -0.02
CA ARG A 6 -0.57 -7.24 1.16
C ARG A 6 -1.65 -6.18 1.13
N ILE A 7 -2.40 -6.10 2.23
CA ILE A 7 -3.26 -4.97 2.53
C ILE A 7 -2.38 -3.81 2.98
N VAL A 8 -2.63 -2.63 2.43
CA VAL A 8 -1.87 -1.41 2.74
C VAL A 8 -2.84 -0.28 3.04
N GLU A 9 -2.48 0.57 3.98
CA GLU A 9 -3.23 1.78 4.30
C GLU A 9 -2.73 2.92 3.42
N VAL A 10 -3.65 3.63 2.76
CA VAL A 10 -3.33 4.82 1.96
C VAL A 10 -3.32 6.04 2.89
N LEU A 11 -2.17 6.74 2.94
CA LEU A 11 -1.99 7.91 3.79
C LEU A 11 -2.21 9.24 3.06
N GLY A 12 -2.23 9.23 1.72
CA GLY A 12 -2.48 10.41 0.90
C GLY A 12 -1.51 10.55 -0.27
N GLU A 13 -1.58 11.71 -0.95
CA GLU A 13 -0.74 12.01 -2.09
C GLU A 13 0.73 12.25 -1.70
N ALA A 14 1.62 11.83 -2.59
CA ALA A 14 3.05 12.04 -2.52
C ALA A 14 3.55 12.73 -3.80
N ARG A 15 4.83 13.09 -3.82
CA ARG A 15 5.43 13.76 -4.99
C ARG A 15 5.37 12.87 -6.24
N GLY A 16 5.02 13.49 -7.37
CA GLY A 16 5.12 12.87 -8.70
C GLY A 16 4.02 11.87 -9.01
N GLN A 17 2.77 12.18 -8.64
CA GLN A 17 1.59 11.32 -8.85
C GLN A 17 1.73 9.95 -8.17
N ARG A 18 2.37 9.95 -7.01
CA ARG A 18 2.53 8.77 -6.17
C ARG A 18 1.60 8.89 -4.96
N ILE A 19 1.32 7.76 -4.35
CA ILE A 19 0.53 7.64 -3.13
C ILE A 19 1.44 7.13 -2.03
N MET A 20 1.42 7.79 -0.87
CA MET A 20 2.04 7.25 0.33
C MET A 20 1.18 6.12 0.88
N ILE A 21 1.82 4.98 1.13
CA ILE A 21 1.18 3.84 1.79
C ILE A 21 1.95 3.43 3.04
N ARG A 22 1.23 2.89 4.02
CA ARG A 22 1.76 2.09 5.12
C ARG A 22 1.50 0.62 4.82
N SER A 23 2.54 -0.20 4.86
CA SER A 23 2.45 -1.65 4.66
C SER A 23 3.10 -2.41 5.82
N ILE A 24 2.46 -3.49 6.26
CA ILE A 24 3.06 -4.45 7.20
C ILE A 24 3.76 -5.54 6.39
N HIS A 25 5.01 -5.81 6.73
CA HIS A 25 5.82 -6.85 6.10
C HIS A 25 5.65 -8.20 6.83
N ALA A 26 6.06 -9.29 6.19
CA ALA A 26 5.97 -10.64 6.78
C ALA A 26 6.81 -10.80 8.06
N ASP A 27 7.79 -9.91 8.26
CA ASP A 27 8.57 -9.78 9.49
C ASP A 27 7.87 -8.92 10.57
N GLY A 28 6.61 -8.53 10.35
CA GLY A 28 5.83 -7.67 11.24
C GLY A 28 6.24 -6.20 11.20
N THR A 29 7.23 -5.82 10.39
CA THR A 29 7.73 -4.44 10.36
C THR A 29 6.86 -3.56 9.48
N GLU A 30 6.49 -2.39 9.99
CA GLU A 30 5.82 -1.36 9.21
C GLU A 30 6.82 -0.62 8.32
N ARG A 31 6.40 -0.32 7.08
CA ARG A 31 7.14 0.55 6.17
C ARG A 31 6.23 1.55 5.50
N LEU A 32 6.73 2.78 5.41
CA LEU A 32 6.15 3.86 4.63
C LEU A 32 6.81 3.90 3.26
N THR A 33 6.03 3.89 2.19
CA THR A 33 6.59 3.90 0.83
C THR A 33 5.66 4.66 -0.11
N ALA A 34 6.24 5.44 -1.02
CA ALA A 34 5.50 6.06 -2.11
C ALA A 34 5.37 5.05 -3.27
N VAL A 35 4.16 4.74 -3.73
CA VAL A 35 3.89 3.85 -4.88
C VAL A 35 3.10 4.57 -5.97
N LYS A 36 3.06 4.02 -7.19
CA LYS A 36 2.16 4.54 -8.22
C LYS A 36 0.72 4.14 -7.88
N LEU A 37 -0.24 5.03 -8.11
CA LEU A 37 -1.66 4.75 -7.85
C LEU A 37 -2.16 3.52 -8.61
N ASN A 38 -1.74 3.34 -9.87
CA ASN A 38 -2.14 2.20 -10.70
C ASN A 38 -1.59 0.84 -10.22
N ASN A 39 -0.69 0.82 -9.24
CA ASN A 39 -0.21 -0.40 -8.59
C ASN A 39 -1.06 -0.77 -7.37
N LEU A 40 -2.05 0.06 -7.00
CA LEU A 40 -3.00 -0.23 -5.94
C LEU A 40 -4.32 -0.69 -6.56
N ARG A 41 -5.00 -1.60 -5.86
CA ARG A 41 -6.37 -1.99 -6.14
C ARG A 41 -7.18 -1.82 -4.86
N PRO A 42 -8.41 -1.31 -4.93
CA PRO A 42 -9.31 -1.30 -3.79
C PRO A 42 -9.44 -2.72 -3.23
N LEU A 43 -9.34 -2.83 -1.92
CA LEU A 43 -9.92 -3.97 -1.22
C LEU A 43 -11.42 -3.67 -1.23
N ASP A 44 -12.19 -4.32 -2.10
CA ASP A 44 -13.64 -4.12 -2.17
C ASP A 44 -14.31 -4.69 -0.90
N ASP A 45 -15.34 -5.53 -1.00
CA ASP A 45 -16.10 -6.03 0.17
C ASP A 45 -15.37 -7.07 1.05
N GLN A 46 -14.03 -7.08 1.06
CA GLN A 46 -13.26 -7.93 1.97
C GLN A 46 -13.27 -7.36 3.38
N LEU A 47 -14.08 -7.98 4.23
CA LEU A 47 -14.01 -7.88 5.68
C LEU A 47 -12.79 -8.72 6.14
N PHE A 48 -11.68 -8.03 6.39
CA PHE A 48 -10.40 -8.47 6.97
C PHE A 48 -10.24 -9.95 7.35
#